data_AF-A0A0N4TBP1-F1
#
_entry.id   AF-A0A0N4TBP1-F1
#
_cell.length_a   1.000
_cell.length_b   1.000
_cell.length_c   1.000
_cell.angle_alpha   90.00
_cell.angle_beta   90.00
_cell.angle_gamma   90.00
#
_symmetry.space_group_name_H-M   'P 1'
#
loop_
_entity.id
_entity.type
_entity.pdbx_description
1 polymer ?
#
loop_
_entity_poly.entity_id
_entity_poly.type
_entity_poly.pdbx_seq_one_letter_code
_entity_poly.pdbx_strand_id
1 'polypeptide(L)'
;MKDTTRETSLITKTAGVVARLTSNMAADVQSLIFQRHKLANGTAGYVYTAKNSGPASEKVVRLGREECSENEGCDYAIAVVNRQTGKTDYFPTKLICFENVSVSDFQTLLDSSYKRKIDYSMDNSISRESWADKRRALTDDFGSVKRIKMQDAAKRRQINDVLYIYIYIYIYI
;
A
#
# COMPACT_ATOMS: atom_id res chain seq x y z
N MET A 1 -1.10 33.11 -56.87
CA MET A 1 -1.27 33.31 -55.41
C MET A 1 -0.89 32.01 -54.74
N LYS A 2 0.11 32.01 -53.86
CA LYS A 2 0.59 30.80 -53.17
C LYS A 2 -0.24 30.61 -51.90
N ASP A 3 -1.13 29.63 -51.90
CA ASP A 3 -1.82 29.19 -50.69
C ASP A 3 -0.77 28.60 -49.74
N THR A 4 -0.50 29.33 -48.66
CA THR A 4 0.36 28.87 -47.58
C THR A 4 -0.53 28.14 -46.59
N THR A 5 -0.67 26.83 -46.82
CA THR A 5 -1.34 25.91 -45.90
C THR A 5 -0.62 26.00 -44.56
N ARG A 6 -1.26 26.61 -43.57
CA ARG A 6 -0.79 26.63 -42.19
C ARG A 6 -0.82 25.20 -41.68
N GLU A 7 0.34 24.57 -41.61
CA GLU A 7 0.54 23.36 -40.80
C GLU A 7 0.31 23.72 -39.33
N THR A 8 -0.93 23.61 -38.88
CA THR A 8 -1.23 23.46 -37.46
C THR A 8 -0.66 22.12 -37.04
N SER A 9 0.56 22.15 -36.51
CA SER A 9 1.12 21.05 -35.75
C SER A 9 0.12 20.71 -34.64
N LEU A 10 -0.58 19.59 -34.82
CA LEU A 10 -1.36 18.96 -33.78
C LEU A 10 -0.35 18.60 -32.69
N ILE A 11 -0.21 19.48 -31.69
CA ILE A 11 0.45 19.14 -30.43
C ILE A 11 -0.43 18.04 -29.85
N THR A 12 -0.06 16.79 -30.11
CA THR A 12 -0.62 15.62 -29.46
C THR A 12 -0.50 15.91 -27.98
N LYS A 13 -1.64 16.22 -27.35
CA LYS A 13 -1.74 16.65 -25.97
C LYS A 13 -1.41 15.43 -25.10
N THR A 14 -0.12 15.13 -24.98
CA THR A 14 0.39 13.96 -24.27
C THR A 14 -0.08 14.05 -22.83
N ALA A 15 -0.71 12.98 -22.36
CA ALA A 15 -1.12 12.86 -20.96
C ALA A 15 0.12 13.05 -20.08
N GLY A 16 0.10 14.09 -19.27
CA GLY A 16 1.20 14.39 -18.35
C GLY A 16 1.19 13.39 -17.19
N VAL A 17 2.32 13.25 -16.50
CA VAL A 17 2.41 12.54 -15.23
C VAL A 17 2.77 13.53 -14.14
N VAL A 18 2.01 13.54 -13.05
CA VAL A 18 2.30 14.34 -11.86
C VAL A 18 2.87 13.43 -10.79
N ALA A 19 4.05 13.77 -10.28
CA ALA A 19 4.68 13.06 -9.18
C ALA A 19 4.43 13.79 -7.85
N ARG A 20 3.91 13.08 -6.85
CA ARG A 20 3.87 13.53 -5.45
C ARG A 20 5.07 12.93 -4.72
N LEU A 21 6.00 13.79 -4.32
CA LEU A 21 7.18 13.45 -3.54
C LEU A 21 6.91 13.75 -2.05
N THR A 22 7.30 12.86 -1.14
CA THR A 22 7.20 13.12 0.30
C THR A 22 8.27 14.11 0.77
N SER A 23 7.99 14.82 1.87
CA SER A 23 8.81 15.92 2.40
C SER A 23 10.17 15.44 2.89
N ASN A 24 11.18 15.48 2.00
CA ASN A 24 12.61 15.08 2.14
C ASN A 24 13.10 14.20 0.97
N MET A 25 12.24 13.87 0.00
CA MET A 25 12.62 13.01 -1.13
C MET A 25 13.58 13.65 -2.12
N ALA A 26 13.76 14.96 -2.15
CA ALA A 26 14.66 15.61 -3.08
C ALA A 26 15.55 16.60 -2.32
N ALA A 27 16.86 16.35 -2.28
CA ALA A 27 17.82 17.36 -1.87
C ALA A 27 17.91 18.46 -2.94
N ASP A 28 17.87 18.05 -4.21
CA ASP A 28 17.70 18.93 -5.36
C ASP A 28 16.73 18.26 -6.35
N VAL A 29 15.65 18.96 -6.67
CA VAL A 29 14.59 18.50 -7.59
C VAL A 29 15.11 18.43 -9.03
N GLN A 30 16.09 19.25 -9.43
CA GLN A 30 16.63 19.23 -10.78
C GLN A 30 17.57 18.04 -11.02
N SER A 31 18.24 17.56 -9.98
CA SER A 31 19.08 16.35 -10.03
C SER A 31 18.31 15.01 -10.05
N LEU A 32 16.97 15.07 -9.99
CA LEU A 32 16.12 13.88 -9.85
C LEU A 32 15.90 13.22 -11.21
N ILE A 33 16.29 11.95 -11.31
CA ILE A 33 16.10 11.13 -12.51
C ILE A 33 14.96 10.15 -12.24
N PHE A 34 13.90 10.26 -13.05
CA PHE A 34 12.77 9.34 -13.04
C PHE A 34 13.00 8.22 -14.04
N GLN A 35 12.78 6.98 -13.62
CA GLN A 35 12.87 5.80 -14.48
C GLN A 35 11.61 4.95 -14.33
N ARG A 36 11.01 4.62 -15.47
CA ARG A 36 9.81 3.78 -15.56
C ARG A 36 10.20 2.32 -15.78
N HIS A 37 9.57 1.41 -15.03
CA HIS A 37 9.77 -0.04 -15.09
C HIS A 37 8.43 -0.74 -15.31
N LYS A 38 8.44 -1.80 -16.10
CA LYS A 38 7.26 -2.63 -16.34
C LYS A 38 7.17 -3.73 -15.28
N LEU A 39 6.00 -3.93 -14.67
CA LEU A 39 5.83 -5.03 -13.71
C LEU A 39 5.85 -6.38 -14.44
N ALA A 40 6.39 -7.38 -13.75
CA ALA A 40 6.61 -8.71 -14.29
C ALA A 40 5.38 -9.63 -14.16
N ASN A 41 4.47 -9.33 -13.22
CA ASN A 41 3.45 -10.28 -12.74
C ASN A 41 2.10 -10.24 -13.49
N GLY A 42 2.09 -10.05 -14.81
CA GLY A 42 0.87 -10.11 -15.63
C GLY A 42 -0.20 -9.04 -15.32
N THR A 43 0.00 -8.24 -14.28
CA THR A 43 -0.77 -7.04 -13.98
C THR A 43 -0.30 -5.94 -14.93
N ALA A 44 -1.20 -5.45 -15.78
CA ALA A 44 -0.92 -4.30 -16.63
C ALA A 44 -0.66 -3.08 -15.73
N GLY A 45 0.60 -2.62 -15.66
CA GLY A 45 0.97 -1.47 -14.86
C GLY A 45 2.46 -1.16 -14.94
N TYR A 46 2.81 0.07 -14.59
CA TYR A 46 4.19 0.53 -14.46
C TYR A 46 4.49 0.92 -13.02
N VAL A 47 5.73 0.69 -12.60
CA VAL A 47 6.30 1.35 -11.44
C VAL A 47 7.34 2.35 -11.88
N TYR A 48 7.45 3.43 -11.12
CA TYR A 48 8.37 4.51 -11.37
C TYR A 48 9.36 4.55 -10.22
N THR A 49 10.61 4.83 -10.54
CA THR A 49 11.66 5.04 -9.53
C THR A 49 12.24 6.41 -9.70
N ALA A 50 12.66 7.01 -8.59
CA ALA A 50 13.24 8.34 -8.56
C ALA A 50 14.58 8.31 -7.82
N LYS A 51 15.66 8.71 -8.48
CA LYS A 51 17.01 8.74 -7.89
C LYS A 51 17.67 10.10 -8.08
N ASN A 52 18.43 10.55 -7.09
CA ASN A 52 19.30 11.71 -7.25
C ASN A 52 20.64 11.26 -7.84
N SER A 53 21.31 12.15 -8.58
CA SER A 53 22.65 11.91 -9.14
C SER A 53 23.76 11.79 -8.07
N GLY A 54 23.47 12.03 -6.79
CA GLY A 54 24.40 11.94 -5.67
C GLY A 54 24.53 10.52 -5.06
N PRO A 55 25.30 10.35 -3.97
CA PRO A 55 25.47 9.05 -3.31
C PRO A 55 24.11 8.53 -2.84
N ALA A 56 23.62 7.51 -3.54
CA ALA A 56 22.34 6.88 -3.24
C ALA A 56 22.47 6.11 -1.93
N SER A 57 21.45 6.19 -1.07
CA SER A 57 21.31 5.25 0.03
C SER A 57 21.11 3.86 -0.56
N GLU A 58 22.11 2.99 -0.42
CA GLU A 58 22.18 1.66 -1.05
C GLU A 58 21.01 0.74 -0.68
N LYS A 59 20.27 1.04 0.40
CA LYS A 59 19.22 0.17 0.95
C LYS A 59 17.79 0.63 0.65
N VAL A 60 17.59 1.83 0.11
CA VAL A 60 16.26 2.43 -0.05
C VAL A 60 16.04 2.90 -1.48
N VAL A 61 14.94 2.45 -2.09
CA VAL A 61 14.47 2.86 -3.41
C VAL A 61 13.23 3.73 -3.24
N ARG A 62 13.18 4.85 -3.95
CA ARG A 62 11.95 5.66 -4.04
C ARG A 62 11.08 5.08 -5.14
N LEU A 63 9.93 4.55 -4.76
CA LEU A 63 9.03 3.83 -5.64
C LEU A 63 7.70 4.59 -5.75
N GLY A 64 7.32 4.93 -6.97
CA GLY A 64 6.00 5.42 -7.32
C GLY A 64 5.21 4.30 -7.99
N ARG A 65 4.02 4.00 -7.49
CA ARG A 65 3.11 3.05 -8.12
C ARG A 65 2.04 3.79 -8.88
N GLU A 66 1.74 3.31 -10.07
CA GLU A 66 0.56 3.73 -10.82
C GLU A 66 -0.64 2.97 -10.27
N GLU A 67 -1.66 3.68 -9.76
CA GLU A 67 -2.86 3.05 -9.21
C GLU A 67 -3.81 2.54 -10.29
N CYS A 68 -3.72 3.07 -11.51
CA CYS A 68 -4.59 2.74 -12.63
C CYS A 68 -3.83 2.06 -13.77
N SER A 69 -4.42 1.03 -14.36
CA SER A 69 -3.87 0.35 -15.54
C SER A 69 -3.77 1.29 -16.76
N GLU A 70 -2.98 0.91 -17.78
CA GLU A 70 -2.85 1.73 -19.01
C GLU A 70 -4.19 1.97 -19.72
N ASN A 71 -5.13 1.03 -19.58
CA ASN A 71 -6.44 1.06 -20.23
C ASN A 71 -7.48 1.86 -19.44
N GLU A 72 -7.19 2.17 -18.17
CA GLU A 72 -8.01 3.04 -17.36
C GLU A 72 -7.63 4.51 -17.65
N GLY A 73 -8.65 5.36 -17.76
CA GLY A 73 -8.50 6.79 -18.02
C GLY A 73 -7.74 7.54 -16.91
N CYS A 74 -7.63 8.86 -17.05
CA CYS A 74 -7.04 9.71 -16.03
C CYS A 74 -8.13 10.34 -15.17
N ASP A 75 -8.08 10.16 -13.85
CA ASP A 75 -9.00 10.79 -12.91
C ASP A 75 -8.62 12.26 -12.60
N TYR A 76 -7.37 12.63 -12.86
CA TYR A 76 -6.84 13.96 -12.58
C TYR A 76 -6.60 14.74 -13.87
N ALA A 77 -6.63 16.07 -13.76
CA ALA A 77 -6.24 16.97 -14.84
C ALA A 77 -5.42 18.16 -14.31
N ILE A 78 -4.42 18.58 -15.08
CA ILE A 78 -3.69 19.84 -14.86
C ILE A 78 -4.45 20.94 -15.60
N ALA A 79 -4.80 22.00 -14.88
CA ALA A 79 -5.37 23.21 -15.49
C ALA A 79 -4.28 24.27 -15.62
N VAL A 80 -4.01 24.72 -16.84
CA VAL A 80 -3.12 25.84 -17.14
C VAL A 80 -3.99 27.07 -17.39
N VAL A 81 -4.00 27.99 -16.44
CA VAL A 81 -4.82 29.21 -16.49
C VAL A 81 -3.95 30.40 -16.87
N ASN A 82 -4.29 31.08 -17.96
CA ASN A 82 -3.73 32.38 -18.27
C ASN A 82 -4.46 33.45 -17.45
N ARG A 83 -3.79 34.03 -16.44
CA ARG A 83 -4.37 35.06 -15.58
C ARG A 83 -4.77 36.35 -16.32
N GLN A 84 -4.12 36.67 -17.44
CA GLN A 84 -4.38 37.92 -18.16
C GLN A 84 -5.59 37.80 -19.10
N THR A 85 -5.76 36.66 -19.75
CA THR A 85 -6.86 36.44 -20.72
C THR A 85 -8.02 35.63 -20.16
N GLY A 86 -7.86 34.99 -19.00
CA GLY A 86 -8.85 34.08 -18.41
C GLY A 86 -8.96 32.73 -19.12
N LYS A 87 -8.19 32.50 -20.19
CA LYS A 87 -8.22 31.24 -20.93
C LYS A 87 -7.63 30.11 -20.08
N THR A 88 -8.31 28.96 -20.06
CA THR A 88 -7.89 27.77 -19.32
C THR A 88 -7.77 26.57 -20.24
N ASP A 89 -6.62 25.89 -20.18
CA ASP A 89 -6.35 24.65 -20.90
C ASP A 89 -6.22 23.48 -19.91
N TYR A 90 -7.00 22.42 -20.12
CA TYR A 90 -6.98 21.23 -19.26
C TYR A 90 -6.22 20.07 -19.91
N PHE A 91 -5.37 19.41 -19.14
CA PHE A 91 -4.54 18.28 -19.57
C PHE A 91 -4.81 17.08 -18.66
N PRO A 92 -5.40 15.98 -19.16
CA PRO A 92 -5.57 14.77 -18.36
C PRO A 92 -4.21 14.25 -17.89
N THR A 93 -4.11 13.85 -16.62
CA THR A 93 -2.86 13.45 -16.00
C THR A 93 -3.04 12.29 -15.03
N LYS A 94 -1.99 11.46 -14.93
CA LYS A 94 -1.90 10.43 -13.90
C LYS A 94 -1.10 10.96 -12.72
N LEU A 95 -1.62 10.75 -11.51
CA LEU A 95 -0.93 11.09 -10.26
C LEU A 95 -0.15 9.88 -9.76
N ILE A 96 1.14 10.06 -9.50
CA ILE A 96 2.03 9.02 -8.99
C ILE A 96 2.55 9.44 -7.63
N CYS A 97 2.22 8.66 -6.61
CA CYS A 97 2.68 8.90 -5.24
C CYS A 97 3.96 8.10 -4.98
N PHE A 98 5.06 8.79 -4.71
CA PHE A 98 6.34 8.14 -4.39
C PHE A 98 6.47 7.88 -2.89
N GLU A 99 6.90 6.67 -2.57
CA GLU A 99 7.17 6.19 -1.22
C GLU A 99 8.59 5.61 -1.12
N ASN A 100 9.13 5.56 0.09
CA ASN A 100 10.43 4.95 0.35
C ASN A 100 10.22 3.45 0.63
N VAL A 101 10.83 2.61 -0.19
CA VAL A 101 10.69 1.15 -0.14
C VAL A 101 12.07 0.52 -0.05
N SER A 102 12.19 -0.65 0.59
CA SER A 102 13.46 -1.38 0.64
C SER A 102 13.86 -1.90 -0.74
N VAL A 103 15.16 -2.04 -1.01
CA VAL A 103 15.65 -2.62 -2.28
C VAL A 103 15.14 -4.05 -2.48
N SER A 104 15.07 -4.85 -1.41
CA SER A 104 14.54 -6.22 -1.46
C SER A 104 13.10 -6.25 -1.93
N ASP A 105 12.24 -5.38 -1.39
CA ASP A 105 10.83 -5.33 -1.79
C ASP A 105 10.70 -4.88 -3.25
N PHE A 106 11.49 -3.90 -3.68
CA PHE A 106 11.52 -3.46 -5.08
C PHE A 106 11.94 -4.59 -6.03
N GLN A 107 12.98 -5.35 -5.68
CA GLN A 107 13.44 -6.48 -6.50
C GLN A 107 12.35 -7.55 -6.62
N THR A 108 11.64 -7.85 -5.54
CA THR A 108 10.52 -8.81 -5.58
C THR A 108 9.35 -8.35 -6.48
N LEU A 109 9.19 -7.05 -6.72
CA LEU A 109 8.18 -6.53 -7.66
C LEU A 109 8.59 -6.70 -9.13
N LEU A 110 9.90 -6.71 -9.41
CA LEU A 110 10.45 -6.88 -10.76
C LEU A 110 10.68 -8.35 -11.12
N ASP A 111 10.87 -9.23 -10.14
CA ASP A 111 11.12 -10.64 -10.39
C ASP A 111 9.83 -11.39 -10.75
N SER A 112 9.63 -11.71 -12.03
CA SER A 112 8.56 -12.60 -12.51
C SER A 112 8.65 -14.04 -11.98
N SER A 113 9.83 -14.43 -11.51
CA SER A 113 10.13 -15.77 -11.02
C SER A 113 9.73 -15.97 -9.56
N TYR A 114 9.53 -14.89 -8.78
CA TYR A 114 9.23 -14.98 -7.36
C TYR A 114 7.73 -15.21 -7.13
N LYS A 115 7.28 -16.46 -7.28
CA LYS A 115 6.02 -16.90 -6.68
C LYS A 115 6.32 -17.19 -5.22
N ARG A 116 5.74 -16.44 -4.27
CA ARG A 116 5.71 -16.90 -2.86
C ARG A 116 5.13 -18.31 -2.88
N LYS A 117 5.96 -19.31 -2.61
CA LYS A 117 5.52 -20.68 -2.44
C LYS A 117 4.73 -20.66 -1.13
N ILE A 118 3.41 -20.58 -1.24
CA ILE A 118 2.53 -20.75 -0.08
C ILE A 118 2.73 -22.17 0.38
N ASP A 119 3.30 -22.32 1.57
CA ASP A 119 3.54 -23.63 2.15
C ASP A 119 2.21 -24.17 2.70
N TYR A 120 1.59 -25.05 1.95
CA TYR A 120 0.39 -25.78 2.35
C TYR A 120 0.69 -27.03 3.18
N SER A 121 1.97 -27.30 3.52
CA SER A 121 2.34 -28.42 4.40
C SER A 121 1.95 -28.20 5.86
N MET A 122 1.68 -26.93 6.23
CA MET A 122 1.12 -26.59 7.52
C MET A 122 -0.32 -27.11 7.61
N ASP A 123 -0.52 -28.11 8.46
CA ASP A 123 -1.87 -28.55 8.82
C ASP A 123 -2.59 -27.42 9.56
N ASN A 124 -3.52 -26.76 8.86
CA ASN A 124 -4.38 -25.74 9.46
C ASN A 124 -5.52 -26.36 10.30
N SER A 125 -5.40 -27.62 10.72
CA SER A 125 -6.31 -28.24 11.67
C SER A 125 -6.25 -27.49 12.99
N ILE A 126 -7.28 -26.69 13.22
CA ILE A 126 -7.48 -25.99 14.48
C ILE A 126 -8.17 -26.98 15.41
N SER A 127 -7.57 -27.27 16.57
CA SER A 127 -8.23 -28.02 17.65
C SER A 127 -9.61 -27.42 17.94
N ARG A 128 -10.61 -28.26 18.23
CA ARG A 128 -12.01 -27.84 18.42
C ARG A 128 -12.16 -26.71 19.46
N GLU A 129 -11.30 -26.71 20.47
CA GLU A 129 -11.22 -25.73 21.56
C GLU A 129 -10.79 -24.36 21.00
N SER A 130 -9.68 -24.30 20.27
CA SER A 130 -9.20 -23.08 19.60
C SER A 130 -10.20 -22.53 18.56
N TRP A 131 -10.99 -23.40 17.93
CA TRP A 131 -12.06 -22.95 17.02
C TRP A 131 -13.23 -22.29 17.76
N ALA A 132 -13.57 -22.81 18.94
CA ALA A 132 -14.58 -22.19 19.80
C ALA A 132 -14.10 -20.85 20.38
N ASP A 133 -12.81 -20.69 20.66
CA ASP A 133 -12.21 -19.41 21.05
C ASP A 133 -12.26 -18.38 19.92
N LYS A 134 -11.87 -18.76 18.70
CA LYS A 134 -11.94 -17.87 17.52
C LYS A 134 -13.37 -17.39 17.24
N ARG A 135 -14.37 -18.28 17.33
CA ARG A 135 -15.78 -17.88 17.19
C ARG A 135 -16.26 -16.95 18.30
N ARG A 136 -15.78 -17.16 19.52
CA ARG A 136 -16.07 -16.30 20.68
C ARG A 136 -15.46 -14.91 20.53
N ALA A 137 -14.26 -14.79 19.96
CA ALA A 137 -13.61 -13.52 19.65
C ALA A 137 -14.39 -12.75 18.56
N LEU A 138 -14.74 -13.42 17.45
CA LEU A 138 -15.54 -12.79 16.39
C LEU A 138 -16.92 -12.32 16.87
N THR A 139 -17.53 -13.03 17.82
CA THR A 139 -18.81 -12.62 18.43
C THR A 139 -18.64 -11.39 19.34
N ASP A 140 -17.47 -11.21 19.94
CA ASP A 140 -17.14 -10.02 20.74
C ASP A 140 -16.96 -8.79 19.85
N ASP A 141 -16.23 -8.96 18.73
CA ASP A 141 -15.88 -7.87 17.82
C ASP A 141 -17.03 -7.44 16.91
N PHE A 142 -17.83 -8.40 16.42
CA PHE A 142 -18.84 -8.18 15.37
C PHE A 142 -20.24 -8.71 15.73
N GLY A 143 -20.40 -9.32 16.90
CA GLY A 143 -21.68 -9.90 17.30
C GLY A 143 -22.72 -8.84 17.63
N SER A 144 -24.00 -9.23 17.54
CA SER A 144 -25.09 -8.43 18.07
C SER A 144 -24.90 -8.18 19.57
N VAL A 145 -25.26 -6.98 20.05
CA VAL A 145 -25.21 -6.57 21.47
C VAL A 145 -25.84 -7.62 22.40
N LYS A 146 -26.90 -8.30 21.96
CA LYS A 146 -27.55 -9.37 22.74
C LYS A 146 -26.63 -10.58 22.96
N ARG A 147 -25.87 -10.98 21.94
CA ARG A 147 -24.95 -12.12 22.01
C ARG A 147 -23.71 -11.80 22.84
N ILE A 148 -23.18 -10.58 22.70
CA ILE A 148 -22.05 -10.09 23.50
C ILE A 148 -22.41 -10.12 25.00
N LYS A 149 -23.54 -9.53 25.39
CA LYS A 149 -23.99 -9.51 26.79
C LYS A 149 -24.22 -10.91 27.38
N MET A 150 -24.71 -11.85 26.57
CA MET A 150 -24.90 -13.24 27.01
C MET A 150 -23.57 -13.95 27.25
N GLN A 151 -22.57 -13.74 26.39
CA GLN A 151 -21.23 -14.31 26.54
C GLN A 151 -20.48 -13.69 27.74
N ASP A 152 -20.62 -12.38 27.93
CA ASP A 152 -20.05 -11.66 29.06
C ASP A 152 -20.65 -12.11 30.41
N ALA A 153 -21.98 -12.31 30.45
CA ALA A 153 -22.63 -12.89 31.63
C ALA A 153 -22.19 -14.33 31.94
N ALA A 154 -21.85 -15.12 30.92
CA ALA A 154 -21.30 -16.45 31.11
C ALA A 154 -19.85 -16.41 31.65
N LYS A 155 -19.01 -15.49 31.14
CA LYS A 155 -17.64 -15.27 31.67
C LYS A 155 -17.68 -14.87 33.15
N ARG A 156 -18.58 -13.96 33.55
CA ARG A 156 -18.73 -13.51 34.95
C ARG A 156 -19.15 -14.61 35.94
N ARG A 157 -19.67 -15.74 35.44
CA ARG A 157 -20.05 -16.90 36.26
C ARG A 157 -18.93 -17.94 36.37
N GLN A 158 -17.81 -17.75 35.68
CA GLN A 158 -16.65 -18.63 35.85
C GLN A 158 -15.96 -18.29 37.16
N ILE A 159 -15.88 -19.29 38.04
CA ILE A 159 -15.18 -19.21 39.31
C ILE A 159 -13.81 -19.86 39.10
N ASN A 160 -12.74 -19.07 39.16
CA ASN A 160 -11.37 -19.57 39.12
C ASN A 160 -10.85 -19.70 40.56
N ASP A 161 -11.34 -20.72 41.29
CA ASP A 161 -10.87 -20.99 42.65
C ASP A 161 -9.49 -21.66 42.60
N VAL A 162 -8.43 -20.86 42.70
CA VAL A 162 -7.09 -21.36 43.03
C VAL A 162 -6.96 -21.38 44.55
N LEU A 163 -7.25 -22.54 45.14
CA LEU A 163 -7.15 -22.73 46.58
C LEU A 163 -5.67 -22.92 46.98
N TYR A 164 -5.03 -21.86 47.48
CA TYR A 164 -3.70 -21.97 48.08
C TYR A 164 -3.82 -22.55 49.50
N ILE A 165 -3.49 -23.82 49.66
CA ILE A 165 -3.42 -24.48 50.97
C ILE A 165 -2.02 -24.29 51.55
N TYR A 166 -1.91 -23.53 52.64
CA TYR A 166 -0.68 -23.43 53.43
C TYR A 166 -0.71 -24.49 54.54
N ILE A 167 0.22 -25.44 54.49
CA ILE A 167 0.42 -26.45 55.55
C ILE A 167 1.60 -25.99 56.42
N TYR A 168 1.35 -25.68 57.69
CA TYR A 168 2.40 -25.44 58.68
C TYR A 168 2.71 -26.74 59.43
N ILE A 169 3.93 -27.25 59.27
CA ILE A 169 4.44 -28.39 60.03
C ILE A 169 5.26 -27.82 61.21
N TYR A 170 4.79 -28.03 62.43
CA TYR A 170 5.58 -27.77 63.64
C TYR A 170 6.39 -29.02 63.98
N ILE A 171 7.71 -28.93 63.85
CA ILE A 171 8.65 -29.94 64.34
C ILE A 171 9.05 -29.51 65.76
N TYR A 172 8.62 -30.29 66.76
CA TYR A 172 9.22 -30.23 68.10
C TYR A 172 10.50 -31.08 68.07
N ILE A 173 11.63 -30.44 68.41
CA ILE A 173 12.92 -31.11 68.65
C ILE A 173 12.87 -31.77 70.04
#